data_AF-A0A256FD38-F1
#
_entry.id   AF-A0A256FD38-F1
#
_cell.length_a   1.000
_cell.length_b   1.000
_cell.length_c   1.000
_cell.angle_alpha   90.00
_cell.angle_beta   90.00
_cell.angle_gamma   90.00
#
_symmetry.space_group_name_H-M   'P 1'
#
loop_
_entity.id
_entity.type
_entity.pdbx_description
1 polymer ?
#
loop_
_entity_poly.entity_id
_entity_poly.type
_entity_poly.pdbx_seq_one_letter_code
_entity_poly.pdbx_strand_id
1 'polypeptide(L)'
;MTGQDANGTILKRAVTQNHMLSRDGISERLFAWLFKGLVYPQIWEDPEVDMTALAIKPGDRIVTIASGGCNALSYLTADPASVEAVDLNSAHVAFNRLKLGALKHLPDYASFYRFYGKADDKANLAAYQRFIRPHLDGESRAYWEKRKWSGRQRISIFSRDLYRHGLLGVFIGMGHRVARLYGIDPRDILKSRTMEEQRTYFDTALAPLFEKRMVRWATARKSSLFGLGIPPQQYDALATAGNGDMAFVLRARLEKLACAFPLTENYFAWQAFGRGYSGDEEAGPLPPYLSRSNFDTVRARVDRMTVRNANYTEFLSQKPAGSVDRFVLLDAQDWMNDAQLNALWSEISRTAAPGARVIFRTAAEPSLLPGRIDPSILEHWHYREEESRLLHDRDRSSIYGGFHLYVLKGA
;
A
#
# COMPACT_ATOMS: atom_id res chain seq x y z
N MET A 1 12.05 -29.36 -2.65
CA MET A 1 11.90 -28.41 -1.52
C MET A 1 10.62 -27.63 -1.72
N THR A 2 9.68 -27.73 -0.79
CA THR A 2 8.34 -27.15 -0.89
C THR A 2 8.37 -25.63 -0.74
N GLY A 3 7.64 -24.88 -1.59
CA GLY A 3 7.64 -23.40 -1.62
C GLY A 3 7.24 -22.70 -0.32
N GLN A 4 6.76 -23.43 0.71
CA GLN A 4 6.56 -22.90 2.06
C GLN A 4 7.87 -22.67 2.84
N ASP A 5 8.92 -23.47 2.60
CA ASP A 5 10.19 -23.39 3.33
C ASP A 5 11.09 -22.26 2.81
N ALA A 6 11.05 -21.99 1.50
CA ALA A 6 11.74 -20.85 0.89
C ALA A 6 11.17 -19.51 1.36
N ASN A 7 9.84 -19.41 1.45
CA ASN A 7 9.09 -18.22 1.86
C ASN A 7 9.34 -17.84 3.33
N GLY A 8 9.45 -18.84 4.21
CA GLY A 8 9.83 -18.63 5.60
C GLY A 8 11.27 -18.14 5.79
N THR A 9 12.15 -18.39 4.83
CA THR A 9 13.58 -18.07 4.90
C THR A 9 13.87 -16.65 4.38
N ILE A 10 13.23 -16.25 3.29
CA ILE A 10 13.37 -14.90 2.69
C ILE A 10 12.81 -13.83 3.61
N LEU A 11 11.57 -14.00 4.10
CA LEU A 11 10.94 -13.04 5.02
C LEU A 11 11.68 -12.97 6.36
N LYS A 12 12.21 -14.11 6.85
CA LYS A 12 12.97 -14.14 8.10
C LYS A 12 14.30 -13.38 7.96
N ARG A 13 15.07 -13.59 6.89
CA ARG A 13 16.33 -12.86 6.66
C ARG A 13 16.13 -11.36 6.48
N ALA A 14 15.01 -10.93 5.88
CA ALA A 14 14.72 -9.51 5.68
C ALA A 14 14.31 -8.79 6.97
N VAL A 15 13.68 -9.50 7.92
CA VAL A 15 13.01 -8.91 9.09
C VAL A 15 13.77 -9.13 10.40
N THR A 16 14.53 -10.21 10.57
CA THR A 16 15.17 -10.48 11.88
C THR A 16 16.48 -9.72 12.04
N GLN A 17 16.51 -8.72 12.91
CA GLN A 17 17.69 -7.91 13.21
C GLN A 17 18.30 -8.21 14.60
N ASN A 18 17.60 -8.95 15.48
CA ASN A 18 18.06 -9.21 16.85
C ASN A 18 18.17 -10.69 17.27
N HIS A 19 18.97 -10.94 18.32
CA HIS A 19 19.27 -12.25 18.88
C HIS A 19 17.99 -13.00 19.35
N MET A 20 17.95 -14.33 19.18
CA MET A 20 16.75 -15.19 19.19
C MET A 20 15.82 -15.15 20.44
N LEU A 21 16.20 -14.46 21.51
CA LEU A 21 15.51 -14.46 22.81
C LEU A 21 15.26 -13.06 23.40
N SER A 22 15.51 -11.97 22.67
CA SER A 22 15.13 -10.62 23.13
C SER A 22 13.63 -10.36 22.92
N ARG A 23 13.06 -9.42 23.69
CA ARG A 23 11.66 -8.97 23.51
C ARG A 23 11.39 -8.46 22.08
N ASP A 24 12.40 -7.89 21.44
CA ASP A 24 12.34 -7.42 20.05
C ASP A 24 12.37 -8.57 19.02
N GLY A 25 13.09 -9.67 19.30
CA GLY A 25 13.08 -10.85 18.43
C GLY A 25 11.74 -11.62 18.43
N ILE A 26 10.95 -11.53 19.51
CA ILE A 26 9.60 -12.12 19.58
C ILE A 26 8.59 -11.28 18.81
N SER A 27 8.69 -9.94 18.86
CA SER A 27 7.82 -9.04 18.09
C SER A 27 8.14 -9.13 16.59
N GLU A 28 9.41 -9.22 16.19
CA GLU A 28 9.84 -9.45 14.79
C GLU A 28 9.29 -10.76 14.19
N ARG A 29 9.18 -11.83 14.98
CA ARG A 29 8.65 -13.14 14.52
C ARG A 29 7.12 -13.15 14.45
N LEU A 30 6.44 -12.54 15.41
CA LEU A 30 5.00 -12.31 15.34
C LEU A 30 4.66 -11.44 14.12
N PHE A 31 5.50 -10.46 13.82
CA PHE A 31 5.41 -9.60 12.65
C PHE A 31 5.63 -10.37 11.34
N ALA A 32 6.72 -11.12 11.20
CA ALA A 32 6.94 -11.99 10.05
C ALA A 32 5.78 -13.01 9.86
N TRP A 33 5.12 -13.42 10.94
CA TRP A 33 3.92 -14.25 10.86
C TRP A 33 2.66 -13.48 10.40
N LEU A 34 2.43 -12.25 10.88
CA LEU A 34 1.34 -11.38 10.44
C LEU A 34 1.46 -11.00 8.96
N PHE A 35 2.68 -10.83 8.46
CA PHE A 35 3.00 -10.52 7.06
C PHE A 35 2.99 -11.76 6.13
N LYS A 36 2.72 -12.97 6.63
CA LYS A 36 2.42 -14.14 5.77
C LYS A 36 0.98 -14.13 5.22
N GLY A 37 0.11 -13.28 5.77
CA GLY A 37 -1.27 -13.11 5.34
C GLY A 37 -1.45 -12.03 4.29
N LEU A 38 -2.69 -11.86 3.80
CA LEU A 38 -3.05 -10.64 3.07
C LEU A 38 -3.01 -9.48 4.06
N VAL A 39 -2.10 -8.52 3.88
CA VAL A 39 -1.98 -7.36 4.78
C VAL A 39 -2.88 -6.24 4.26
N TYR A 40 -2.68 -5.87 2.99
CA TYR A 40 -3.33 -4.73 2.35
C TYR A 40 -4.24 -5.21 1.20
N PRO A 41 -5.58 -5.22 1.39
CA PRO A 41 -6.52 -5.45 0.27
C PRO A 41 -6.56 -4.25 -0.70
N GLN A 42 -6.16 -3.07 -0.22
CA GLN A 42 -5.90 -1.85 -0.97
C GLN A 42 -4.59 -1.23 -0.45
N ILE A 43 -3.78 -0.71 -1.36
CA ILE A 43 -2.59 0.11 -1.09
C ILE A 43 -3.00 1.52 -0.65
N TRP A 44 -2.20 2.17 0.19
CA TRP A 44 -2.52 3.46 0.82
C TRP A 44 -1.55 4.56 0.37
N GLU A 45 -1.20 4.53 -0.91
CA GLU A 45 -0.28 5.44 -1.55
C GLU A 45 -0.98 5.95 -2.80
N ASP A 46 -1.06 7.27 -2.98
CA ASP A 46 -1.82 7.83 -4.09
C ASP A 46 -1.10 7.61 -5.44
N PRO A 47 -1.65 6.79 -6.36
CA PRO A 47 -1.02 6.53 -7.64
C PRO A 47 -1.02 7.76 -8.55
N GLU A 48 -1.91 8.73 -8.37
CA GLU A 48 -1.91 9.95 -9.19
C GLU A 48 -0.73 10.86 -8.82
N VAL A 49 -0.43 10.94 -7.52
CA VAL A 49 0.77 11.62 -7.02
C VAL A 49 2.02 10.88 -7.49
N ASP A 50 2.04 9.54 -7.43
CA ASP A 50 3.15 8.74 -7.94
C ASP A 50 3.43 9.01 -9.42
N MET A 51 2.40 8.94 -10.28
CA MET A 51 2.53 9.14 -11.72
C MET A 51 2.99 10.57 -12.05
N THR A 52 2.53 11.57 -11.30
CA THR A 52 2.99 12.96 -11.42
C THR A 52 4.47 13.07 -11.05
N ALA A 53 4.85 12.54 -9.88
CA ALA A 53 6.21 12.61 -9.36
C ALA A 53 7.21 11.86 -10.23
N LEU A 54 6.81 10.72 -10.77
CA LEU A 54 7.61 9.91 -11.68
C LEU A 54 7.60 10.45 -13.11
N ALA A 55 6.72 11.38 -13.45
CA ALA A 55 6.53 11.87 -14.81
C ALA A 55 6.53 10.70 -15.82
N ILE A 56 5.69 9.69 -15.57
CA ILE A 56 5.67 8.45 -16.36
C ILE A 56 5.30 8.79 -17.80
N LYS A 57 6.11 8.30 -18.74
CA LYS A 57 5.96 8.49 -20.19
C LYS A 57 5.76 7.14 -20.87
N PRO A 58 5.16 7.14 -22.08
CA PRO A 58 5.14 5.97 -22.93
C PRO A 58 6.55 5.41 -23.12
N GLY A 59 6.71 4.09 -22.91
CA GLY A 59 7.99 3.40 -23.03
C GLY A 59 8.81 3.29 -21.74
N ASP A 60 8.43 3.96 -20.65
CA ASP A 60 9.15 3.83 -19.37
C ASP A 60 9.05 2.40 -18.80
N ARG A 61 10.15 1.92 -18.21
CA ARG A 61 10.23 0.66 -17.46
C ARG A 61 10.20 0.97 -15.97
N ILE A 62 9.18 0.44 -15.30
CA ILE A 62 8.90 0.73 -13.89
C ILE A 62 9.21 -0.51 -13.05
N VAL A 63 9.97 -0.33 -11.97
CA VAL A 63 10.10 -1.33 -10.90
C VAL A 63 9.39 -0.79 -9.66
N THR A 64 8.55 -1.61 -9.04
CA THR A 64 7.69 -1.18 -7.92
C THR A 64 7.46 -2.30 -6.90
N ILE A 65 7.20 -1.95 -5.64
CA ILE A 65 6.71 -2.92 -4.66
C ILE A 65 5.24 -3.23 -4.93
N ALA A 66 4.87 -4.52 -5.01
CA ALA A 66 3.54 -4.92 -5.44
C ALA A 66 2.44 -4.53 -4.44
N SER A 67 2.60 -4.86 -3.15
CA SER A 67 1.61 -4.62 -2.10
C SER A 67 0.20 -5.10 -2.54
N GLY A 68 -0.84 -4.30 -2.36
CA GLY A 68 -2.20 -4.58 -2.83
C GLY A 68 -2.38 -4.55 -4.36
N GLY A 69 -1.35 -4.17 -5.13
CA GLY A 69 -1.32 -4.17 -6.59
C GLY A 69 -2.05 -3.01 -7.27
N CYS A 70 -2.78 -2.18 -6.53
CA CYS A 70 -3.58 -1.10 -7.10
C CYS A 70 -2.72 -0.07 -7.84
N ASN A 71 -1.58 0.34 -7.28
CA ASN A 71 -0.71 1.35 -7.89
C ASN A 71 -0.01 0.80 -9.13
N ALA A 72 0.60 -0.39 -9.03
CA ALA A 72 1.24 -1.06 -10.17
C ALA A 72 0.28 -1.19 -11.37
N LEU A 73 -0.98 -1.58 -11.13
CA LEU A 73 -2.00 -1.62 -12.19
C LEU A 73 -2.41 -0.22 -12.67
N SER A 74 -2.47 0.76 -11.77
CA SER A 74 -2.83 2.14 -12.12
C SER A 74 -1.77 2.79 -13.01
N TYR A 75 -0.50 2.45 -12.86
CA TYR A 75 0.57 2.96 -13.74
C TYR A 75 0.39 2.55 -15.21
N LEU A 76 -0.37 1.48 -15.50
CA LEU A 76 -0.65 1.07 -16.88
C LEU A 76 -1.48 2.12 -17.66
N THR A 77 -2.16 3.04 -16.98
CA THR A 77 -2.89 4.14 -17.65
C THR A 77 -1.93 5.11 -18.37
N ALA A 78 -0.70 5.25 -17.87
CA ALA A 78 0.35 6.12 -18.43
C ALA A 78 1.15 5.47 -19.60
N ASP A 79 0.71 4.31 -20.10
CA ASP A 79 1.32 3.58 -21.23
C ASP A 79 2.80 3.15 -21.08
N PRO A 80 3.26 2.68 -19.89
CA PRO A 80 4.64 2.24 -19.72
C PRO A 80 4.95 1.03 -20.62
N ALA A 81 6.24 0.81 -20.91
CA ALA A 81 6.70 -0.40 -21.57
C ALA A 81 6.48 -1.63 -20.68
N SER A 82 6.77 -1.50 -19.37
CA SER A 82 6.59 -2.57 -18.40
C SER A 82 6.42 -2.05 -16.98
N VAL A 83 5.64 -2.78 -16.18
CA VAL A 83 5.56 -2.62 -14.73
C VAL A 83 6.00 -3.93 -14.06
N GLU A 84 7.20 -3.95 -13.51
CA GLU A 84 7.77 -5.10 -12.83
C GLU A 84 7.57 -4.94 -11.32
N ALA A 85 6.53 -5.59 -10.80
CA ALA A 85 6.18 -5.54 -9.39
C ALA A 85 6.85 -6.68 -8.62
N VAL A 86 7.43 -6.38 -7.46
CA VAL A 86 8.06 -7.37 -6.57
C VAL A 86 7.50 -7.26 -5.16
N ASP A 87 7.35 -8.38 -4.47
CA ASP A 87 6.90 -8.37 -3.07
C ASP A 87 7.49 -9.57 -2.33
N LEU A 88 7.91 -9.35 -1.08
CA LEU A 88 8.37 -10.42 -0.19
C LEU A 88 7.19 -11.31 0.27
N ASN A 89 5.98 -10.75 0.32
CA ASN A 89 4.79 -11.44 0.77
C ASN A 89 4.11 -12.21 -0.39
N SER A 90 4.23 -13.54 -0.35
CA SER A 90 3.53 -14.44 -1.27
C SER A 90 2.00 -14.23 -1.36
N ALA A 91 1.35 -13.74 -0.30
CA ALA A 91 -0.08 -13.44 -0.31
C ALA A 91 -0.40 -12.24 -1.21
N HIS A 92 0.44 -11.20 -1.19
CA HIS A 92 0.33 -10.06 -2.09
C HIS A 92 0.61 -10.48 -3.52
N VAL A 93 1.61 -11.33 -3.75
CA VAL A 93 1.89 -11.90 -5.08
C VAL A 93 0.68 -12.67 -5.61
N ALA A 94 0.08 -13.56 -4.81
CA ALA A 94 -1.13 -14.29 -5.18
C ALA A 94 -2.33 -13.37 -5.42
N PHE A 95 -2.44 -12.25 -4.71
CA PHE A 95 -3.50 -11.26 -4.89
C PHE A 95 -3.34 -10.44 -6.16
N ASN A 96 -2.12 -10.02 -6.47
CA ASN A 96 -1.79 -9.33 -7.71
C ASN A 96 -2.04 -10.24 -8.92
N ARG A 97 -1.59 -11.51 -8.87
CA ARG A 97 -1.85 -12.48 -9.95
C ARG A 97 -3.34 -12.75 -10.14
N LEU A 98 -4.12 -12.75 -9.06
CA LEU A 98 -5.58 -12.81 -9.15
C LEU A 98 -6.16 -11.59 -9.89
N LYS A 99 -5.67 -10.37 -9.58
CA LYS A 99 -6.10 -9.13 -10.27
C LYS A 99 -5.75 -9.15 -11.76
N LEU A 100 -4.54 -9.57 -12.11
CA LEU A 100 -4.12 -9.73 -13.52
C LEU A 100 -5.02 -10.72 -14.26
N GLY A 101 -5.27 -11.90 -13.66
CA GLY A 101 -6.19 -12.88 -14.23
C GLY A 101 -7.62 -12.37 -14.35
N ALA A 102 -8.09 -11.58 -13.39
CA ALA A 102 -9.42 -10.98 -13.43
C ALA A 102 -9.58 -9.95 -14.54
N LEU A 103 -8.64 -9.01 -14.67
CA LEU A 103 -8.63 -8.02 -15.76
C LEU A 103 -8.62 -8.70 -17.14
N LYS A 104 -7.82 -9.76 -17.29
CA LYS A 104 -7.69 -10.47 -18.55
C LYS A 104 -8.94 -11.27 -18.91
N HIS A 105 -9.50 -12.00 -17.94
CA HIS A 105 -10.43 -13.09 -18.22
C HIS A 105 -11.87 -12.87 -17.75
N LEU A 106 -12.16 -11.88 -16.88
CA LEU A 106 -13.55 -11.53 -16.61
C LEU A 106 -14.20 -10.95 -17.88
N PRO A 107 -15.51 -11.18 -18.10
CA PRO A 107 -16.15 -10.83 -19.36
C PRO A 107 -16.14 -9.31 -19.62
N ASP A 108 -16.43 -8.52 -18.58
CA ASP A 108 -16.72 -7.09 -18.70
C ASP A 108 -16.33 -6.31 -17.44
N TYR A 109 -16.46 -4.98 -17.53
CA TYR A 109 -16.25 -4.07 -16.41
C TYR A 109 -17.16 -4.37 -15.23
N ALA A 110 -18.45 -4.61 -15.48
CA ALA A 110 -19.42 -4.87 -14.41
C ALA A 110 -19.02 -6.08 -13.55
N SER A 111 -18.49 -7.13 -14.17
CA SER A 111 -17.95 -8.30 -13.46
C SER A 111 -16.66 -7.99 -12.70
N PHE A 112 -15.78 -7.17 -13.28
CA PHE A 112 -14.55 -6.73 -12.61
C PHE A 112 -14.84 -5.83 -11.40
N TYR A 113 -15.73 -4.85 -11.57
CA TYR A 113 -16.19 -3.96 -10.51
C TYR A 113 -17.00 -4.69 -9.44
N ARG A 114 -17.85 -5.67 -9.77
CA ARG A 114 -18.48 -6.52 -8.75
C ARG A 114 -17.42 -7.29 -7.94
N PHE A 115 -16.34 -7.73 -8.58
CA PHE A 115 -15.28 -8.50 -7.93
C PHE A 115 -14.39 -7.65 -7.01
N TYR A 116 -13.99 -6.46 -7.44
CA TYR A 116 -13.06 -5.60 -6.68
C TYR A 116 -13.66 -4.29 -6.17
N GLY A 117 -14.62 -3.69 -6.88
CA GLY A 117 -15.35 -2.50 -6.42
C GLY A 117 -16.28 -2.82 -5.25
N LYS A 118 -17.31 -3.63 -5.51
CA LYS A 118 -18.28 -4.08 -4.49
C LYS A 118 -17.65 -5.14 -3.56
N ALA A 119 -17.01 -6.13 -4.16
CA ALA A 119 -16.23 -7.17 -3.49
C ALA A 119 -16.96 -7.96 -2.38
N ASP A 120 -18.29 -8.02 -2.44
CA ASP A 120 -19.16 -8.63 -1.44
C ASP A 120 -20.28 -9.53 -2.02
N ASP A 121 -20.17 -9.93 -3.30
CA ASP A 121 -21.18 -10.72 -3.98
C ASP A 121 -20.81 -12.22 -4.06
N LYS A 122 -21.77 -13.12 -3.78
CA LYS A 122 -21.61 -14.58 -3.94
C LYS A 122 -21.30 -14.99 -5.37
N ALA A 123 -21.79 -14.24 -6.36
CA ALA A 123 -21.49 -14.45 -7.78
C ALA A 123 -19.98 -14.38 -8.08
N ASN A 124 -19.20 -13.69 -7.25
CA ASN A 124 -17.74 -13.61 -7.41
C ASN A 124 -17.08 -14.99 -7.27
N LEU A 125 -17.64 -15.93 -6.49
CA LEU A 125 -17.06 -17.27 -6.37
C LEU A 125 -17.26 -18.08 -7.65
N ALA A 126 -18.43 -17.97 -8.29
CA ALA A 126 -18.69 -18.60 -9.58
C ALA A 126 -17.83 -17.94 -10.68
N ALA A 127 -17.69 -16.62 -10.67
CA ALA A 127 -16.83 -15.90 -11.59
C ALA A 127 -15.36 -16.31 -11.46
N TYR A 128 -14.87 -16.45 -10.22
CA TYR A 128 -13.53 -16.98 -9.95
C TYR A 128 -13.36 -18.38 -10.57
N GLN A 129 -14.26 -19.31 -10.27
CA GLN A 129 -14.16 -20.69 -10.75
C GLN A 129 -14.19 -20.79 -12.28
N ARG A 130 -15.05 -20.00 -12.93
CA ARG A 130 -15.27 -20.05 -14.38
C ARG A 130 -14.20 -19.31 -15.17
N PHE A 131 -13.84 -18.10 -14.75
CA PHE A 131 -13.06 -17.18 -15.57
C PHE A 131 -11.62 -16.99 -15.10
N ILE A 132 -11.33 -17.07 -13.81
CA ILE A 132 -10.00 -16.72 -13.27
C ILE A 132 -9.18 -17.96 -12.95
N ARG A 133 -9.78 -18.90 -12.21
CA ARG A 133 -9.14 -20.12 -11.71
C ARG A 133 -8.40 -20.93 -12.79
N PRO A 134 -8.94 -21.15 -14.01
CA PRO A 134 -8.25 -21.95 -15.04
C PRO A 134 -6.90 -21.36 -15.46
N HIS A 135 -6.75 -20.04 -15.39
CA HIS A 135 -5.57 -19.31 -15.84
C HIS A 135 -4.60 -18.93 -14.71
N LEU A 136 -4.99 -19.20 -13.46
CA LEU A 136 -4.17 -18.88 -12.29
C LEU A 136 -3.14 -19.99 -12.04
N ASP A 137 -1.90 -19.58 -11.73
CA ASP A 137 -0.80 -20.50 -11.41
C ASP A 137 -1.09 -21.35 -10.15
N GLY A 138 -0.36 -22.45 -10.01
CA GLY A 138 -0.56 -23.42 -8.93
C GLY A 138 -0.38 -22.83 -7.53
N GLU A 139 0.57 -21.93 -7.32
CA GLU A 139 0.85 -21.33 -6.00
C GLU A 139 -0.27 -20.37 -5.60
N SER A 140 -0.68 -19.49 -6.50
CA SER A 140 -1.77 -18.54 -6.26
C SER A 140 -3.09 -19.28 -6.06
N ARG A 141 -3.35 -20.33 -6.83
CA ARG A 141 -4.54 -21.18 -6.64
C ARG A 141 -4.52 -21.86 -5.28
N ALA A 142 -3.39 -22.46 -4.89
CA ALA A 142 -3.24 -23.09 -3.58
C ALA A 142 -3.46 -22.09 -2.44
N TYR A 143 -3.00 -20.83 -2.58
CA TYR A 143 -3.28 -19.77 -1.62
C TYR A 143 -4.78 -19.49 -1.50
N TRP A 144 -5.47 -19.20 -2.61
CA TRP A 144 -6.87 -18.79 -2.62
C TRP A 144 -7.84 -19.91 -2.24
N GLU A 145 -7.51 -21.15 -2.60
CA GLU A 145 -8.32 -22.34 -2.33
C GLU A 145 -8.04 -22.96 -0.96
N LYS A 146 -7.00 -22.49 -0.24
CA LYS A 146 -6.71 -22.96 1.12
C LYS A 146 -7.91 -22.70 2.03
N ARG A 147 -8.36 -23.75 2.72
CA ARG A 147 -9.43 -23.64 3.71
C ARG A 147 -8.91 -22.97 5.00
N LYS A 148 -9.67 -22.00 5.50
CA LYS A 148 -9.50 -21.43 6.84
C LYS A 148 -10.09 -22.41 7.86
N TRP A 149 -9.82 -22.18 9.15
CA TRP A 149 -10.39 -22.99 10.25
C TRP A 149 -11.93 -23.09 10.20
N SER A 150 -12.60 -22.07 9.67
CA SER A 150 -14.05 -22.08 9.44
C SER A 150 -14.51 -22.99 8.28
N GLY A 151 -13.63 -23.80 7.70
CA GLY A 151 -13.90 -24.67 6.55
C GLY A 151 -14.00 -23.96 5.20
N ARG A 152 -14.16 -22.64 5.16
CA ARG A 152 -14.27 -21.86 3.92
C ARG A 152 -12.92 -21.61 3.25
N GLN A 153 -12.87 -21.60 1.92
CA GLN A 153 -11.69 -21.21 1.17
C GLN A 153 -11.39 -19.71 1.33
N ARG A 154 -10.12 -19.29 1.18
CA ARG A 154 -9.74 -17.87 1.29
C ARG A 154 -10.45 -17.00 0.25
N ILE A 155 -10.69 -17.51 -0.96
CA ILE A 155 -11.42 -16.79 -2.01
C ILE A 155 -12.83 -16.36 -1.60
N SER A 156 -13.42 -16.97 -0.57
CA SER A 156 -14.73 -16.57 -0.04
C SER A 156 -14.81 -15.11 0.46
N ILE A 157 -13.67 -14.43 0.69
CA ILE A 157 -13.65 -13.03 1.11
C ILE A 157 -14.30 -12.09 0.08
N PHE A 158 -14.23 -12.42 -1.22
CA PHE A 158 -14.86 -11.64 -2.29
C PHE A 158 -16.38 -11.75 -2.34
N SER A 159 -16.98 -12.60 -1.49
CA SER A 159 -18.43 -12.67 -1.27
C SER A 159 -18.86 -12.08 0.07
N ARG A 160 -17.91 -11.44 0.78
CA ARG A 160 -18.04 -11.04 2.19
C ARG A 160 -17.26 -9.77 2.48
N ASP A 161 -17.24 -8.86 1.51
CA ASP A 161 -16.57 -7.57 1.57
C ASP A 161 -15.07 -7.71 1.82
N LEU A 162 -14.31 -7.84 0.71
CA LEU A 162 -12.85 -7.94 0.69
C LEU A 162 -12.16 -6.97 1.65
N TYR A 163 -12.66 -5.73 1.72
CA TYR A 163 -12.06 -4.62 2.46
C TYR A 163 -12.24 -4.72 3.97
N ARG A 164 -13.06 -5.67 4.44
CA ARG A 164 -13.13 -6.05 5.86
C ARG A 164 -12.09 -7.08 6.27
N HIS A 165 -11.36 -7.66 5.33
CA HIS A 165 -10.33 -8.69 5.57
C HIS A 165 -8.92 -8.11 5.42
N GLY A 166 -7.94 -8.94 5.74
CA GLY A 166 -6.55 -8.52 5.84
C GLY A 166 -6.25 -7.78 7.14
N LEU A 167 -4.97 -7.52 7.40
CA LEU A 167 -4.54 -6.91 8.67
C LEU A 167 -5.16 -5.51 8.84
N LEU A 168 -5.08 -4.68 7.80
CA LEU A 168 -5.57 -3.31 7.85
C LEU A 168 -7.12 -3.24 7.91
N GLY A 169 -7.82 -4.08 7.15
CA GLY A 169 -9.28 -4.13 7.17
C GLY A 169 -9.84 -4.54 8.55
N VAL A 170 -9.13 -5.41 9.27
CA VAL A 170 -9.44 -5.76 10.67
C VAL A 170 -9.13 -4.59 11.61
N PHE A 171 -8.01 -3.91 11.42
CA PHE A 171 -7.61 -2.74 12.22
C PHE A 171 -8.62 -1.59 12.13
N ILE A 172 -8.95 -1.14 10.91
CA ILE A 172 -9.98 -0.12 10.65
C ILE A 172 -11.31 -0.54 11.29
N GLY A 173 -11.67 -1.83 11.15
CA GLY A 173 -12.88 -2.38 11.75
C GLY A 173 -12.89 -2.33 13.28
N MET A 174 -11.75 -2.47 13.94
CA MET A 174 -11.62 -2.31 15.39
C MET A 174 -11.77 -0.84 15.80
N GLY A 175 -11.15 0.09 15.07
CA GLY A 175 -11.32 1.52 15.28
C GLY A 175 -12.79 1.96 15.19
N HIS A 176 -13.51 1.46 14.19
CA HIS A 176 -14.96 1.67 14.06
C HIS A 176 -15.76 1.16 15.26
N ARG A 177 -15.42 -0.01 15.81
CA ARG A 177 -16.12 -0.56 17.00
C ARG A 177 -15.86 0.32 18.22
N VAL A 178 -14.63 0.79 18.40
CA VAL A 178 -14.26 1.72 19.47
C VAL A 178 -15.02 3.03 19.35
N ALA A 179 -15.08 3.62 18.15
CA ALA A 179 -15.86 4.84 17.92
C ALA A 179 -17.35 4.63 18.27
N ARG A 180 -17.95 3.51 17.85
CA ARG A 180 -19.36 3.19 18.16
C ARG A 180 -19.61 2.96 19.64
N LEU A 181 -18.64 2.42 20.38
CA LEU A 181 -18.72 2.32 21.85
C LEU A 181 -18.82 3.71 22.51
N TYR A 182 -18.21 4.73 21.89
CA TYR A 182 -18.35 6.13 22.29
C TYR A 182 -19.55 6.85 21.65
N GLY A 183 -20.46 6.12 20.99
CA GLY A 183 -21.67 6.68 20.37
C GLY A 183 -21.46 7.32 19.01
N ILE A 184 -20.31 7.13 18.37
CA ILE A 184 -19.96 7.76 17.09
C ILE A 184 -19.84 6.69 16.00
N ASP A 185 -20.55 6.82 14.88
CA ASP A 185 -20.36 5.94 13.72
C ASP A 185 -19.53 6.65 12.64
N PRO A 186 -18.25 6.29 12.43
CA PRO A 186 -17.38 6.98 11.47
C PRO A 186 -17.92 7.03 10.04
N ARG A 187 -18.86 6.14 9.69
CA ARG A 187 -19.55 6.15 8.38
C ARG A 187 -20.38 7.41 8.15
N ASP A 188 -20.81 8.10 9.20
CA ASP A 188 -21.67 9.26 9.07
C ASP A 188 -20.98 10.43 8.36
N ILE A 189 -19.64 10.52 8.40
CA ILE A 189 -18.91 11.53 7.60
C ILE A 189 -19.17 11.37 6.10
N LEU A 190 -19.44 10.14 5.62
CA LEU A 190 -19.68 9.87 4.20
C LEU A 190 -21.03 10.41 3.70
N LYS A 191 -21.87 10.95 4.59
CA LYS A 191 -23.10 11.64 4.25
C LYS A 191 -22.89 13.12 3.95
N SER A 192 -21.71 13.66 4.29
CA SER A 192 -21.36 15.06 4.04
C SER A 192 -21.26 15.33 2.54
N ARG A 193 -21.84 16.46 2.12
CA ARG A 193 -21.87 16.95 0.74
C ARG A 193 -20.88 18.07 0.49
N THR A 194 -20.40 18.72 1.55
CA THR A 194 -19.43 19.81 1.46
C THR A 194 -18.24 19.61 2.41
N MET A 195 -17.17 20.34 2.14
CA MET A 195 -15.97 20.34 2.98
C MET A 195 -16.24 20.90 4.38
N GLU A 196 -17.16 21.86 4.50
CA GLU A 196 -17.59 22.42 5.79
C GLU A 196 -18.34 21.39 6.63
N GLU A 197 -19.19 20.57 6.00
CA GLU A 197 -19.88 19.45 6.68
C GLU A 197 -18.89 18.36 7.11
N GLN A 198 -17.91 18.02 6.27
CA GLN A 198 -16.79 17.12 6.63
C GLN A 198 -16.04 17.65 7.86
N ARG A 199 -15.67 18.94 7.84
CA ARG A 199 -14.98 19.63 8.94
C ARG A 199 -15.80 19.60 10.23
N THR A 200 -17.07 19.96 10.15
CA THR A 200 -18.00 19.98 11.30
C THR A 200 -18.11 18.60 11.93
N TYR A 201 -18.28 17.55 11.11
CA TYR A 201 -18.33 16.19 11.62
C TYR A 201 -17.00 15.75 12.25
N PHE A 202 -15.86 16.09 11.64
CA PHE A 202 -14.56 15.79 12.20
C PHE A 202 -14.39 16.45 13.58
N ASP A 203 -14.62 17.74 13.69
CA ASP A 203 -14.38 18.51 14.93
C ASP A 203 -15.32 18.08 16.07
N THR A 204 -16.57 17.73 15.75
CA THR A 204 -17.60 17.39 16.76
C THR A 204 -17.67 15.92 17.11
N ALA A 205 -17.36 15.02 16.18
CA ALA A 205 -17.49 13.57 16.37
C ALA A 205 -16.14 12.84 16.41
N LEU A 206 -15.26 13.05 15.42
CA LEU A 206 -14.03 12.25 15.30
C LEU A 206 -12.88 12.76 16.18
N ALA A 207 -12.60 14.05 16.15
CA ALA A 207 -11.51 14.67 16.91
C ALA A 207 -11.63 14.40 18.44
N PRO A 208 -12.82 14.49 19.07
CA PRO A 208 -12.97 14.20 20.50
C PRO A 208 -12.69 12.75 20.89
N LEU A 209 -12.65 11.80 19.94
CA LEU A 209 -12.27 10.41 20.22
C LEU A 209 -10.83 10.32 20.69
N PHE A 210 -9.94 11.16 20.17
CA PHE A 210 -8.51 11.18 20.54
C PHE A 210 -8.28 11.62 21.99
N GLU A 211 -9.26 12.26 22.62
CA GLU A 211 -9.20 12.60 24.05
C GLU A 211 -9.71 11.48 24.97
N LYS A 212 -10.33 10.43 24.43
CA LYS A 212 -10.89 9.35 25.23
C LYS A 212 -9.79 8.42 25.74
N ARG A 213 -9.90 8.02 27.02
CA ARG A 213 -8.90 7.21 27.73
C ARG A 213 -8.45 5.96 26.97
N MET A 214 -9.38 5.23 26.35
CA MET A 214 -9.06 4.00 25.62
C MET A 214 -8.26 4.29 24.34
N VAL A 215 -8.60 5.38 23.63
CA VAL A 215 -7.89 5.79 22.42
C VAL A 215 -6.49 6.27 22.77
N ARG A 216 -6.35 7.18 23.75
CA ARG A 216 -5.05 7.64 24.26
C ARG A 216 -4.16 6.50 24.73
N TRP A 217 -4.74 5.55 25.47
CA TRP A 217 -4.00 4.37 25.92
C TRP A 217 -3.55 3.48 24.76
N ALA A 218 -4.37 3.32 23.72
CA ALA A 218 -4.02 2.52 22.56
C ALA A 218 -2.92 3.20 21.73
N THR A 219 -3.05 4.50 21.43
CA THR A 219 -2.09 5.26 20.62
C THR A 219 -0.74 5.46 21.32
N ALA A 220 -0.72 5.47 22.66
CA ALA A 220 0.52 5.54 23.45
C ALA A 220 1.35 4.24 23.44
N ARG A 221 0.84 3.14 22.86
CA ARG A 221 1.55 1.85 22.79
C ARG A 221 2.18 1.65 21.42
N LYS A 222 3.51 1.49 21.37
CA LYS A 222 4.26 1.17 20.13
C LYS A 222 3.65 0.03 19.33
N SER A 223 3.07 -0.97 20.00
CA SER A 223 2.55 -2.17 19.36
C SER A 223 1.17 -2.09 18.70
N SER A 224 0.37 -1.08 19.03
CA SER A 224 -0.96 -0.90 18.43
C SER A 224 -0.88 -0.36 17.00
N LEU A 225 0.22 0.32 16.66
CA LEU A 225 0.43 1.02 15.39
C LEU A 225 0.95 0.13 14.27
N PHE A 226 1.34 -1.10 14.59
CA PHE A 226 1.76 -2.08 13.58
C PHE A 226 0.63 -2.42 12.60
N GLY A 227 -0.63 -2.37 13.04
CA GLY A 227 -1.79 -2.56 12.17
C GLY A 227 -1.98 -1.45 11.13
N LEU A 228 -1.31 -0.30 11.33
CA LEU A 228 -1.26 0.83 10.39
C LEU A 228 -0.06 0.77 9.45
N GLY A 229 0.79 -0.27 9.54
CA GLY A 229 2.01 -0.37 8.74
C GLY A 229 3.16 0.50 9.26
N ILE A 230 3.13 0.96 10.50
CA ILE A 230 4.18 1.81 11.06
C ILE A 230 5.29 0.95 11.72
N PRO A 231 6.56 1.04 11.30
CA PRO A 231 7.67 0.34 11.95
C PRO A 231 7.94 0.81 13.39
N PRO A 232 8.26 -0.12 14.32
CA PRO A 232 8.58 0.26 15.71
C PRO A 232 9.82 1.14 15.81
N GLN A 233 10.78 0.96 14.90
CA GLN A 233 12.02 1.74 14.83
C GLN A 233 11.75 3.22 14.53
N GLN A 234 10.62 3.53 13.88
CA GLN A 234 10.22 4.89 13.56
C GLN A 234 9.18 5.47 14.51
N TYR A 235 8.76 4.71 15.53
CA TYR A 235 7.87 5.24 16.57
C TYR A 235 8.47 6.49 17.22
N ASP A 236 9.76 6.46 17.53
CA ASP A 236 10.41 7.56 18.23
C ASP A 236 10.57 8.80 17.32
N ALA A 237 10.84 8.60 16.02
CA ALA A 237 10.86 9.67 15.03
C ALA A 237 9.47 10.30 14.84
N LEU A 238 8.43 9.48 14.74
CA LEU A 238 7.04 9.92 14.66
C LEU A 238 6.57 10.64 15.92
N ALA A 239 6.86 10.09 17.10
CA ALA A 239 6.50 10.71 18.37
C ALA A 239 7.19 12.07 18.50
N THR A 240 8.46 12.20 18.08
CA THR A 240 9.16 13.49 18.07
C THR A 240 8.45 14.53 17.20
N ALA A 241 7.94 14.15 16.02
CA ALA A 241 7.15 15.06 15.17
C ALA A 241 5.84 15.54 15.83
N GLY A 242 5.29 14.78 16.78
CA GLY A 242 4.13 15.14 17.59
C GLY A 242 4.46 15.72 18.97
N ASN A 243 5.67 16.25 19.21
CA ASN A 243 6.13 16.69 20.53
C ASN A 243 6.02 15.60 21.63
N GLY A 244 6.16 14.33 21.25
CA GLY A 244 6.02 13.16 22.10
C GLY A 244 4.63 12.51 22.10
N ASP A 245 3.63 13.08 21.41
CA ASP A 245 2.25 12.57 21.39
C ASP A 245 1.84 11.97 20.04
N MET A 246 1.78 10.63 20.01
CA MET A 246 1.31 9.89 18.83
C MET A 246 -0.18 10.11 18.55
N ALA A 247 -1.00 10.39 19.57
CA ALA A 247 -2.41 10.69 19.36
C ALA A 247 -2.57 11.95 18.51
N PHE A 248 -1.70 12.94 18.70
CA PHE A 248 -1.66 14.17 17.90
C PHE A 248 -1.34 13.87 16.43
N VAL A 249 -0.30 13.07 16.16
CA VAL A 249 0.08 12.69 14.79
C VAL A 249 -1.05 11.95 14.07
N LEU A 250 -1.65 10.97 14.75
CA LEU A 250 -2.75 10.17 14.17
C LEU A 250 -4.03 11.01 13.98
N ARG A 251 -4.29 11.96 14.88
CA ARG A 251 -5.39 12.91 14.73
C ARG A 251 -5.17 13.78 13.50
N ALA A 252 -3.99 14.37 13.32
CA ALA A 252 -3.66 15.21 12.17
C ALA A 252 -3.77 14.43 10.84
N ARG A 253 -3.33 13.17 10.81
CA ARG A 253 -3.49 12.28 9.64
C ARG A 253 -4.96 11.98 9.34
N LEU A 254 -5.75 11.66 10.37
CA LEU A 254 -7.18 11.43 10.19
C LEU A 254 -7.90 12.72 9.74
N GLU A 255 -7.47 13.87 10.24
CA GLU A 255 -7.99 15.19 9.87
C GLU A 255 -7.76 15.48 8.39
N LYS A 256 -6.52 15.33 7.89
CA LYS A 256 -6.24 15.51 6.46
C LYS A 256 -7.03 14.53 5.61
N LEU A 257 -7.11 13.25 6.00
CA LEU A 257 -7.94 12.26 5.29
C LEU A 257 -9.43 12.66 5.24
N ALA A 258 -9.96 13.21 6.34
CA ALA A 258 -11.36 13.57 6.48
C ALA A 258 -11.71 14.92 5.83
N CYS A 259 -10.78 15.88 5.83
CA CYS A 259 -11.11 17.30 5.65
C CYS A 259 -10.21 18.05 4.66
N ALA A 260 -9.19 17.42 4.05
CA ALA A 260 -8.34 18.10 3.05
C ALA A 260 -8.85 17.93 1.61
N PHE A 261 -9.68 16.91 1.36
CA PHE A 261 -10.18 16.60 0.02
C PHE A 261 -11.69 16.33 0.04
N PRO A 262 -12.42 16.69 -1.03
CA PRO A 262 -13.81 16.31 -1.19
C PRO A 262 -13.98 14.80 -1.20
N LEU A 263 -15.04 14.29 -0.54
CA LEU A 263 -15.37 12.86 -0.58
C LEU A 263 -15.66 12.34 -2.00
N THR A 264 -16.02 13.19 -2.95
CA THR A 264 -16.21 12.83 -4.36
C THR A 264 -14.90 12.48 -5.07
N GLU A 265 -13.75 12.83 -4.50
CA GLU A 265 -12.42 12.64 -5.11
C GLU A 265 -11.51 11.71 -4.30
N ASN A 266 -11.85 11.46 -3.02
CA ASN A 266 -10.97 10.72 -2.10
C ASN A 266 -11.50 9.30 -1.78
N TYR A 267 -11.12 8.32 -2.61
CA TYR A 267 -11.48 6.92 -2.39
C TYR A 267 -10.81 6.31 -1.14
N PHE A 268 -9.73 6.90 -0.62
CA PHE A 268 -9.12 6.47 0.64
C PHE A 268 -10.03 6.80 1.82
N ALA A 269 -10.70 7.95 1.80
CA ALA A 269 -11.67 8.32 2.82
C ALA A 269 -12.86 7.35 2.83
N TRP A 270 -13.39 6.97 1.65
CA TRP A 270 -14.40 5.91 1.54
C TRP A 270 -13.93 4.59 2.15
N GLN A 271 -12.70 4.19 1.87
CA GLN A 271 -12.14 2.96 2.43
C GLN A 271 -11.93 3.03 3.95
N ALA A 272 -11.47 4.15 4.49
CA ALA A 272 -11.30 4.34 5.93
C ALA A 272 -12.63 4.39 6.69
N PHE A 273 -13.57 5.19 6.21
CA PHE A 273 -14.82 5.48 6.92
C PHE A 273 -15.96 4.54 6.54
N GLY A 274 -15.98 4.02 5.31
CA GLY A 274 -17.02 3.15 4.76
C GLY A 274 -16.64 1.67 4.73
N ARG A 275 -15.34 1.37 4.76
CA ARG A 275 -14.77 0.01 4.60
C ARG A 275 -15.12 -0.61 3.25
N GLY A 276 -15.16 0.22 2.22
CA GLY A 276 -15.45 -0.12 0.83
C GLY A 276 -15.38 1.16 -0.02
N TYR A 277 -15.61 1.05 -1.33
CA TYR A 277 -15.76 2.23 -2.18
C TYR A 277 -17.20 2.77 -2.13
N SER A 278 -17.41 3.94 -2.72
CA SER A 278 -18.75 4.45 -2.99
C SER A 278 -19.55 3.45 -3.83
N GLY A 279 -20.86 3.35 -3.58
CA GLY A 279 -21.74 2.47 -4.35
C GLY A 279 -22.02 2.92 -5.79
N ASP A 280 -21.56 4.12 -6.17
CA ASP A 280 -21.60 4.62 -7.54
C ASP A 280 -20.40 4.06 -8.33
N GLU A 281 -20.67 3.18 -9.29
CA GLU A 281 -19.65 2.52 -10.11
C GLU A 281 -19.19 3.37 -11.30
N GLU A 282 -19.92 4.43 -11.65
CA GLU A 282 -19.63 5.27 -12.81
C GLU A 282 -18.94 6.58 -12.40
N ALA A 283 -19.42 7.25 -11.35
CA ALA A 283 -18.91 8.55 -10.90
C ALA A 283 -18.25 8.53 -9.52
N GLY A 284 -18.26 7.39 -8.83
CA GLY A 284 -17.62 7.24 -7.52
C GLY A 284 -16.09 7.38 -7.57
N PRO A 285 -15.45 7.92 -6.52
CA PRO A 285 -13.99 7.94 -6.48
C PRO A 285 -13.45 6.52 -6.39
N LEU A 286 -12.62 6.16 -7.37
CA LEU A 286 -11.99 4.85 -7.47
C LEU A 286 -10.50 5.04 -7.82
N PRO A 287 -9.63 4.12 -7.40
CA PRO A 287 -8.26 4.11 -7.89
C PRO A 287 -8.24 3.94 -9.42
N PRO A 288 -7.28 4.54 -10.15
CA PRO A 288 -7.29 4.57 -11.62
C PRO A 288 -7.44 3.20 -12.28
N TYR A 289 -6.86 2.13 -11.72
CA TYR A 289 -7.01 0.78 -12.30
C TYR A 289 -8.43 0.19 -12.22
N LEU A 290 -9.28 0.73 -11.35
CA LEU A 290 -10.63 0.23 -11.08
C LEU A 290 -11.72 1.14 -11.68
N SER A 291 -11.37 2.33 -12.16
CA SER A 291 -12.33 3.24 -12.77
C SER A 291 -12.87 2.69 -14.09
N ARG A 292 -14.14 3.01 -14.39
CA ARG A 292 -14.78 2.64 -15.66
C ARG A 292 -13.99 3.16 -16.85
N SER A 293 -13.59 4.43 -16.79
CA SER A 293 -12.90 5.15 -17.86
C SER A 293 -11.56 4.52 -18.26
N ASN A 294 -10.88 3.84 -17.33
CA ASN A 294 -9.56 3.24 -17.58
C ASN A 294 -9.62 1.73 -17.81
N PHE A 295 -10.77 1.08 -17.66
CA PHE A 295 -10.88 -0.37 -17.69
C PHE A 295 -10.31 -0.99 -18.96
N ASP A 296 -10.72 -0.51 -20.14
CA ASP A 296 -10.27 -1.06 -21.42
C ASP A 296 -8.77 -0.81 -21.65
N THR A 297 -8.29 0.37 -21.26
CA THR A 297 -6.86 0.73 -21.33
C THR A 297 -6.00 -0.19 -20.46
N VAL A 298 -6.39 -0.38 -19.20
CA VAL A 298 -5.67 -1.24 -18.24
C VAL A 298 -5.75 -2.69 -18.68
N ARG A 299 -6.93 -3.15 -19.14
CA ARG A 299 -7.12 -4.50 -19.67
C ARG A 299 -6.24 -4.78 -20.88
N ALA A 300 -6.16 -3.85 -21.84
CA ALA A 300 -5.32 -3.99 -23.04
C ALA A 300 -3.82 -4.03 -22.72
N ARG A 301 -3.42 -3.43 -21.60
CA ARG A 301 -2.02 -3.31 -21.18
C ARG A 301 -1.63 -4.26 -20.04
N VAL A 302 -2.55 -5.11 -19.56
CA VAL A 302 -2.34 -5.96 -18.39
C VAL A 302 -1.14 -6.89 -18.52
N ASP A 303 -0.83 -7.34 -19.74
CA ASP A 303 0.31 -8.21 -20.04
C ASP A 303 1.68 -7.51 -19.92
N ARG A 304 1.70 -6.17 -19.76
CA ARG A 304 2.91 -5.40 -19.47
C ARG A 304 3.26 -5.37 -17.98
N MET A 305 2.37 -5.84 -17.11
CA MET A 305 2.62 -5.97 -15.68
C MET A 305 3.03 -7.40 -15.32
N THR A 306 4.14 -7.54 -14.61
CA THR A 306 4.56 -8.82 -14.02
C THR A 306 4.68 -8.71 -12.50
N VAL A 307 4.49 -9.82 -11.79
CA VAL A 307 4.57 -9.86 -10.33
C VAL A 307 5.41 -11.05 -9.88
N ARG A 308 6.47 -10.77 -9.12
CA ARG A 308 7.41 -11.79 -8.63
C ARG A 308 7.48 -11.77 -7.10
N ASN A 309 7.59 -12.95 -6.50
CA ASN A 309 7.96 -13.06 -5.11
C ASN A 309 9.48 -12.94 -5.00
N ALA A 310 9.96 -11.75 -4.66
CA ALA A 310 11.39 -11.44 -4.68
C ALA A 310 11.69 -10.28 -3.72
N ASN A 311 12.92 -10.23 -3.22
CA ASN A 311 13.45 -9.04 -2.58
C ASN A 311 13.76 -7.97 -3.65
N TYR A 312 13.46 -6.70 -3.37
CA TYR A 312 13.63 -5.61 -4.33
C TYR A 312 15.09 -5.42 -4.75
N THR A 313 16.02 -5.44 -3.80
CA THR A 313 17.46 -5.31 -4.06
C THR A 313 17.98 -6.50 -4.88
N GLU A 314 17.61 -7.73 -4.51
CA GLU A 314 17.99 -8.94 -5.26
C GLU A 314 17.40 -8.97 -6.68
N PHE A 315 16.21 -8.39 -6.87
CA PHE A 315 15.62 -8.27 -8.18
C PHE A 315 16.39 -7.27 -9.04
N LEU A 316 16.76 -6.10 -8.50
CA LEU A 316 17.57 -5.12 -9.22
C LEU A 316 18.98 -5.64 -9.54
N SER A 317 19.61 -6.42 -8.66
CA SER A 317 20.96 -6.98 -8.92
C SER A 317 21.02 -7.90 -10.14
N GLN A 318 19.88 -8.46 -10.55
CA GLN A 318 19.76 -9.29 -11.76
C GLN A 318 19.47 -8.47 -13.03
N LYS A 319 19.22 -7.16 -12.90
CA LYS A 319 18.91 -6.29 -14.04
C LYS A 319 20.18 -5.69 -14.64
N PRO A 320 20.21 -5.46 -15.97
CA PRO A 320 21.30 -4.74 -16.62
C PRO A 320 21.44 -3.31 -16.08
N ALA A 321 22.65 -2.74 -16.20
CA ALA A 321 22.86 -1.32 -15.89
C ALA A 321 22.02 -0.43 -16.83
N GLY A 322 21.55 0.73 -16.34
CA GLY A 322 20.76 1.66 -17.17
C GLY A 322 19.42 1.12 -17.69
N SER A 323 18.84 0.11 -17.04
CA SER A 323 17.67 -0.62 -17.53
C SER A 323 16.33 -0.24 -16.88
N VAL A 324 16.30 0.70 -15.94
CA VAL A 324 15.09 1.09 -15.21
C VAL A 324 14.91 2.60 -15.21
N ASP A 325 13.72 3.03 -15.58
CA ASP A 325 13.40 4.44 -15.73
C ASP A 325 12.74 4.98 -14.45
N ARG A 326 11.89 4.19 -13.79
CA ARG A 326 11.11 4.62 -12.62
C ARG A 326 11.15 3.59 -11.50
N PHE A 327 11.40 4.05 -10.27
CA PHE A 327 11.48 3.20 -9.08
C PHE A 327 10.47 3.66 -8.04
N VAL A 328 9.72 2.70 -7.46
CA VAL A 328 8.73 2.98 -6.41
C VAL A 328 8.94 2.03 -5.24
N LEU A 329 9.33 2.60 -4.10
CA LEU A 329 9.73 1.82 -2.91
C LEU A 329 8.70 1.82 -1.78
N LEU A 330 7.59 2.55 -1.93
CA LEU A 330 6.60 2.74 -0.85
C LEU A 330 7.32 3.21 0.44
N ASP A 331 6.95 2.67 1.60
CA ASP A 331 7.61 2.90 2.90
C ASP A 331 8.66 1.84 3.26
N ALA A 332 9.04 0.95 2.34
CA ALA A 332 9.86 -0.22 2.67
C ALA A 332 11.22 0.13 3.31
N GLN A 333 11.75 1.31 3.00
CA GLN A 333 13.04 1.78 3.50
C GLN A 333 13.01 2.11 5.00
N ASP A 334 11.83 2.38 5.57
CA ASP A 334 11.66 2.61 7.01
C ASP A 334 11.97 1.38 7.87
N TRP A 335 12.04 0.21 7.22
CA TRP A 335 12.30 -1.09 7.82
C TRP A 335 13.74 -1.58 7.60
N MET A 336 14.54 -0.83 6.85
CA MET A 336 15.89 -1.23 6.45
C MET A 336 16.94 -0.65 7.38
N ASN A 337 17.96 -1.45 7.70
CA ASN A 337 19.19 -0.94 8.30
C ASN A 337 20.09 -0.29 7.24
N ASP A 338 21.15 0.37 7.68
CA ASP A 338 22.03 1.17 6.81
C ASP A 338 22.74 0.30 5.75
N ALA A 339 23.11 -0.93 6.08
CA ALA A 339 23.70 -1.86 5.11
C ALA A 339 22.70 -2.26 4.01
N GLN A 340 21.44 -2.49 4.36
CA GLN A 340 20.37 -2.78 3.41
C GLN A 340 20.05 -1.57 2.54
N LEU A 341 20.01 -0.37 3.12
CA LEU A 341 19.80 0.88 2.38
C LEU A 341 20.93 1.14 1.38
N ASN A 342 22.19 0.97 1.78
CA ASN A 342 23.32 1.09 0.88
C ASN A 342 23.25 0.09 -0.27
N ALA A 343 23.00 -1.19 0.01
CA ALA A 343 22.86 -2.21 -1.04
C ALA A 343 21.70 -1.89 -2.01
N LEU A 344 20.54 -1.45 -1.49
CA LEU A 344 19.40 -1.04 -2.32
C LEU A 344 19.77 0.14 -3.22
N TRP A 345 20.32 1.21 -2.66
CA TRP A 345 20.62 2.42 -3.42
C TRP A 345 21.81 2.28 -4.38
N SER A 346 22.77 1.40 -4.09
CA SER A 346 23.80 1.01 -5.06
C SER A 346 23.17 0.35 -6.29
N GLU A 347 22.24 -0.59 -6.09
CA GLU A 347 21.56 -1.26 -7.21
C GLU A 347 20.59 -0.34 -7.96
N ILE A 348 19.90 0.57 -7.26
CA ILE A 348 19.10 1.62 -7.90
C ILE A 348 19.99 2.48 -8.80
N SER A 349 21.09 3.01 -8.27
CA SER A 349 22.03 3.85 -9.04
C SER A 349 22.64 3.11 -10.23
N ARG A 350 23.01 1.84 -10.08
CA ARG A 350 23.57 1.02 -11.17
C ARG A 350 22.54 0.77 -12.28
N THR A 351 21.29 0.49 -11.91
CA THR A 351 20.23 0.12 -12.87
C THR A 351 19.47 1.31 -13.42
N ALA A 352 19.65 2.50 -12.84
CA ALA A 352 18.99 3.73 -13.28
C ALA A 352 19.40 4.14 -14.70
N ALA A 353 18.41 4.25 -15.58
CA ALA A 353 18.57 4.83 -16.91
C ALA A 353 18.73 6.37 -16.83
N PRO A 354 19.25 7.02 -17.88
CA PRO A 354 19.28 8.48 -17.94
C PRO A 354 17.90 9.10 -17.67
N GLY A 355 17.85 10.07 -16.75
CA GLY A 355 16.60 10.71 -16.33
C GLY A 355 15.74 9.86 -15.39
N ALA A 356 16.30 8.80 -14.79
CA ALA A 356 15.56 7.97 -13.84
C ALA A 356 15.04 8.76 -12.64
N ARG A 357 13.89 8.31 -12.11
CA ARG A 357 13.20 8.93 -10.97
C ARG A 357 12.85 7.88 -9.94
N VAL A 358 13.11 8.18 -8.67
CA VAL A 358 12.86 7.31 -7.52
C VAL A 358 11.89 8.02 -6.60
N ILE A 359 10.80 7.35 -6.25
CA ILE A 359 9.87 7.82 -5.22
C ILE A 359 9.74 6.83 -4.07
N PHE A 360 9.56 7.37 -2.88
CA PHE A 360 9.26 6.62 -1.68
C PHE A 360 8.55 7.51 -0.66
N ARG A 361 8.00 6.88 0.36
CA ARG A 361 7.33 7.54 1.48
C ARG A 361 8.01 7.12 2.77
N THR A 362 7.76 7.89 3.82
CA THR A 362 8.34 7.65 5.14
C THR A 362 7.31 7.92 6.22
N ALA A 363 7.43 7.23 7.35
CA ALA A 363 6.56 7.49 8.48
C ALA A 363 6.78 8.90 9.02
N ALA A 364 8.03 9.35 9.16
CA ALA A 364 8.37 10.73 9.53
C ALA A 364 8.46 11.66 8.32
N GLU A 365 8.42 12.98 8.53
CA GLU A 365 8.54 13.99 7.46
C GLU A 365 9.90 14.02 6.75
N PRO A 366 11.07 14.03 7.44
CA PRO A 366 12.35 14.12 6.75
C PRO A 366 12.71 12.82 6.04
N SER A 367 13.44 12.96 4.92
CA SER A 367 14.04 11.81 4.23
C SER A 367 14.98 11.06 5.15
N LEU A 368 14.88 9.73 5.19
CA LEU A 368 15.75 8.88 6.01
C LEU A 368 17.14 8.69 5.42
N LEU A 369 17.40 9.12 4.18
CA LEU A 369 18.65 8.79 3.47
C LEU A 369 19.89 9.56 3.97
N PRO A 370 19.85 10.90 4.17
CA PRO A 370 21.03 11.63 4.61
C PRO A 370 21.56 11.10 5.95
N GLY A 371 22.84 10.73 5.98
CA GLY A 371 23.50 10.15 7.15
C GLY A 371 23.31 8.64 7.34
N ARG A 372 22.45 7.98 6.55
CA ARG A 372 22.23 6.51 6.61
C ARG A 372 22.75 5.75 5.39
N ILE A 373 23.00 6.44 4.28
CA ILE A 373 23.63 5.87 3.08
C ILE A 373 24.91 6.62 2.72
N ASP A 374 25.81 5.93 2.03
CA ASP A 374 27.08 6.46 1.56
C ASP A 374 26.85 7.75 0.73
N PRO A 375 27.47 8.88 1.11
CA PRO A 375 27.30 10.15 0.40
C PRO A 375 27.59 10.06 -1.10
N SER A 376 28.55 9.24 -1.51
CA SER A 376 28.91 9.07 -2.93
C SER A 376 27.75 8.51 -3.76
N ILE A 377 26.86 7.71 -3.16
CA ILE A 377 25.66 7.22 -3.84
C ILE A 377 24.66 8.37 -4.01
N LEU A 378 24.43 9.16 -2.95
CA LEU A 378 23.50 10.30 -2.99
C LEU A 378 23.98 11.43 -3.91
N GLU A 379 25.28 11.58 -4.10
CA GLU A 379 25.85 12.57 -5.01
C GLU A 379 25.41 12.37 -6.46
N HIS A 380 24.97 11.18 -6.85
CA HIS A 380 24.38 10.93 -8.18
C HIS A 380 22.93 11.40 -8.32
N TRP A 381 22.26 11.76 -7.22
CA TRP A 381 20.84 12.08 -7.20
C TRP A 381 20.58 13.52 -6.77
N HIS A 382 19.60 14.15 -7.40
CA HIS A 382 19.07 15.44 -6.99
C HIS A 382 17.77 15.22 -6.22
N TYR A 383 17.79 15.52 -4.91
CA TYR A 383 16.59 15.49 -4.07
C TYR A 383 15.69 16.68 -4.41
N ARG A 384 14.46 16.41 -4.87
CA ARG A 384 13.49 17.42 -5.26
C ARG A 384 12.65 17.81 -4.06
N GLU A 385 13.26 18.44 -3.06
CA GLU A 385 12.63 18.66 -1.74
C GLU A 385 11.32 19.46 -1.81
N GLU A 386 11.31 20.59 -2.53
CA GLU A 386 10.11 21.42 -2.67
C GLU A 386 8.97 20.68 -3.39
N GLU A 387 9.29 20.02 -4.52
CA GLU A 387 8.34 19.19 -5.28
C GLU A 387 7.82 18.04 -4.41
N SER A 388 8.68 17.45 -3.59
CA SER A 388 8.34 16.36 -2.65
C SER A 388 7.32 16.82 -1.62
N ARG A 389 7.48 18.02 -1.02
CA ARG A 389 6.49 18.61 -0.09
C ARG A 389 5.16 18.89 -0.78
N LEU A 390 5.17 19.53 -1.95
CA LEU A 390 3.96 19.82 -2.71
C LEU A 390 3.18 18.55 -3.10
N LEU A 391 3.91 17.49 -3.48
CA LEU A 391 3.33 16.19 -3.79
C LEU A 391 2.80 15.48 -2.54
N HIS A 392 3.49 15.60 -1.40
CA HIS A 392 3.00 15.11 -0.12
C HIS A 392 1.65 15.74 0.26
N ASP A 393 1.52 17.05 0.08
CA ASP A 393 0.27 17.78 0.38
C ASP A 393 -0.91 17.32 -0.48
N ARG A 394 -0.63 16.89 -1.71
CA ARG A 394 -1.62 16.35 -2.65
C ARG A 394 -1.98 14.88 -2.44
N ASP A 395 -1.22 14.12 -1.65
CA ASP A 395 -1.49 12.71 -1.40
C ASP A 395 -2.76 12.54 -0.53
N ARG A 396 -3.80 11.97 -1.15
CA ARG A 396 -5.13 11.82 -0.54
C ARG A 396 -5.21 10.76 0.55
N SER A 397 -4.25 9.85 0.63
CA SER A 397 -4.25 8.74 1.60
C SER A 397 -3.98 9.21 3.02
N SER A 398 -3.17 10.27 3.15
CA SER A 398 -2.75 10.88 4.42
C SER A 398 -2.16 9.91 5.47
N ILE A 399 -1.54 8.80 5.03
CA ILE A 399 -0.96 7.81 5.96
C ILE A 399 0.46 8.15 6.38
N TYR A 400 1.25 8.75 5.51
CA TYR A 400 2.69 8.95 5.68
C TYR A 400 3.01 10.33 6.24
N GLY A 401 4.21 10.49 6.82
CA GLY A 401 4.72 11.80 7.23
C GLY A 401 5.51 12.49 6.12
N GLY A 402 6.14 11.72 5.24
CA GLY A 402 6.93 12.24 4.13
C GLY A 402 6.62 11.54 2.81
N PHE A 403 6.77 12.29 1.72
CA PHE A 403 6.88 11.80 0.35
C PHE A 403 8.20 12.33 -0.20
N HIS A 404 8.97 11.53 -0.91
CA HIS A 404 10.30 11.91 -1.38
C HIS A 404 10.50 11.54 -2.84
N LEU A 405 11.03 12.50 -3.60
CA LEU A 405 11.39 12.34 -5.00
C LEU A 405 12.88 12.63 -5.20
N TYR A 406 13.59 11.65 -5.75
CA TYR A 406 14.98 11.79 -6.19
C TYR A 406 15.04 11.60 -7.71
N VAL A 407 15.78 12.46 -8.38
CA VAL A 407 15.99 12.42 -9.83
C VAL A 407 17.47 12.21 -10.11
N LEU A 408 17.81 11.27 -10.98
CA LEU A 408 19.20 11.01 -11.35
C LEU A 408 19.77 12.28 -12.00
N LYS A 409 20.94 12.74 -11.54
CA LYS A 409 21.63 13.87 -12.15
C LYS A 409 22.01 13.47 -13.59
N GLY A 410 21.92 14.42 -14.52
CA GLY A 410 22.35 14.19 -15.89
C GLY A 410 23.80 13.72 -15.92
N ALA A 411 24.07 12.65 -16.66
CA ALA A 411 25.42 12.20 -16.97
C ALA A 411 26.08 13.15 -17.97
#